data_AF-A0A4U0YE45-F1
#
_entry.id   AF-A0A4U0YE45-F1
#
_cell.length_a   1.000
_cell.length_b   1.000
_cell.length_c   1.000
_cell.angle_alpha   90.00
_cell.angle_beta   90.00
_cell.angle_gamma   90.00
#
_symmetry.space_group_name_H-M   'P 1'
#
loop_
_entity.id
_entity.type
_entity.pdbx_description
1 polymer ?
#
loop_
_entity_poly.entity_id
_entity_poly.type
_entity_poly.pdbx_seq_one_letter_code
_entity_poly.pdbx_strand_id
1 'polypeptide(L)'
;MINLLIGGILGLIITTVGFDLIQNSDRNLTIQTVTNIVIALATVVAVAINYLSIKSQKENRRWEVNKDVLIKVSTTLSDLMSQTGKLSDNAFSDIQGIPEEHKFSPDNSIYSKFEQYLEHTVSAYAPLLSRDIIVAIEKYKKADSNISHAYNIDEFDIFQAYDASYAAQEELMKTLNKSIKKYAAI
;
A
#
# COMPACT_ATOMS: atom_id res chain seq x y z
N MET A 1 -6.37 23.21 -11.80
CA MET A 1 -7.45 23.25 -12.82
C MET A 1 -8.73 22.55 -12.34
N ILE A 2 -8.70 21.29 -11.88
CA ILE A 2 -9.92 20.59 -11.41
C ILE A 2 -10.61 21.26 -10.21
N ASN A 3 -9.85 21.72 -9.22
CA ASN A 3 -10.43 22.45 -8.06
C ASN A 3 -11.07 23.78 -8.48
N LEU A 4 -10.53 24.42 -9.52
CA LEU A 4 -11.05 25.68 -10.07
C LEU A 4 -12.34 25.43 -10.86
N LEU A 5 -12.43 24.32 -11.61
CA LEU A 5 -13.66 23.88 -12.27
C LEU A 5 -14.76 23.52 -11.27
N ILE A 6 -14.43 22.77 -10.22
CA ILE A 6 -15.38 22.42 -9.15
C ILE A 6 -15.88 23.68 -8.44
N GLY A 7 -14.97 24.60 -8.09
CA GLY A 7 -15.34 25.88 -7.49
C GLY A 7 -16.23 26.74 -8.40
N GLY A 8 -15.93 26.77 -9.70
CA GLY A 8 -16.75 27.48 -10.70
C GLY A 8 -18.15 26.90 -10.86
N ILE A 9 -18.29 25.57 -10.91
CA ILE A 9 -19.58 24.88 -11.00
C ILE A 9 -20.42 25.12 -9.73
N LEU A 10 -19.81 24.99 -8.55
CA LEU A 10 -20.49 25.28 -7.28
C LEU A 10 -20.90 26.75 -7.19
N GLY A 11 -20.05 27.67 -7.64
CA GLY A 11 -20.35 29.11 -7.69
C GLY A 11 -21.54 29.43 -8.59
N LEU A 12 -21.60 28.84 -9.79
CA LEU A 12 -22.74 29.03 -10.71
C LEU A 12 -24.04 28.48 -10.12
N ILE A 13 -23.99 27.33 -9.45
CA ILE A 13 -25.14 26.72 -8.79
C ILE A 13 -25.67 27.62 -7.67
N ILE A 14 -24.79 28.08 -6.79
CA ILE A 14 -25.13 28.96 -5.67
C ILE A 14 -25.67 30.29 -6.19
N THR A 15 -25.10 30.84 -7.26
CA THR A 15 -25.55 32.10 -7.85
C THR A 15 -26.92 31.96 -8.49
N THR A 16 -27.18 30.87 -9.21
CA THR A 16 -28.47 30.64 -9.88
C THR A 16 -29.60 30.43 -8.86
N VAL A 17 -29.37 29.60 -7.83
CA VAL A 17 -30.36 29.34 -6.78
C VAL A 17 -30.51 30.55 -5.85
N GLY A 18 -29.39 31.19 -5.48
CA GLY A 18 -29.39 32.35 -4.60
C GLY A 18 -30.04 33.57 -5.22
N PHE A 19 -29.82 33.82 -6.52
CA PHE A 19 -30.45 34.93 -7.24
C PHE A 19 -31.98 34.76 -7.32
N ASP A 20 -32.45 33.54 -7.63
CA ASP A 20 -33.88 33.22 -7.72
C ASP A 20 -34.58 33.36 -6.35
N LEU A 21 -33.90 32.99 -5.26
CA LEU A 21 -34.40 33.17 -3.88
C LEU A 21 -34.42 34.63 -3.41
N ILE A 22 -33.48 35.48 -3.89
CA ILE A 22 -33.44 36.91 -3.54
C ILE A 22 -34.48 37.70 -4.34
N GLN A 23 -34.73 37.34 -5.59
CA GLN A 23 -35.63 38.07 -6.48
C GLN A 23 -37.12 37.82 -6.16
N ASN A 24 -37.46 36.61 -5.70
CA ASN A 24 -38.83 36.22 -5.35
C ASN A 24 -39.04 36.24 -3.82
N SER A 25 -39.17 37.43 -3.24
CA SER A 25 -39.34 37.62 -1.79
C SER A 25 -40.75 37.24 -1.28
N ASP A 26 -41.73 37.06 -2.18
CA ASP A 26 -43.01 36.43 -1.87
C ASP A 26 -42.82 34.91 -1.86
N ARG A 27 -43.04 34.28 -0.70
CA ARG A 27 -42.72 32.86 -0.38
C ARG A 27 -43.43 31.78 -1.22
N ASN A 28 -43.93 32.09 -2.41
CA ASN A 28 -44.49 31.11 -3.32
C ASN A 28 -43.34 30.49 -4.11
N LEU A 29 -42.90 29.31 -3.66
CA LEU A 29 -42.00 28.44 -4.42
C LEU A 29 -42.63 28.18 -5.79
N THR A 30 -42.15 28.90 -6.79
CA THR A 30 -42.61 28.75 -8.16
C THR A 30 -41.99 27.47 -8.72
N ILE A 31 -42.69 26.82 -9.66
CA ILE A 31 -42.19 25.60 -10.33
C ILE A 31 -40.77 25.82 -10.86
N GLN A 32 -40.46 27.01 -11.36
CA GLN A 32 -39.13 27.41 -11.82
C GLN A 32 -38.05 27.34 -10.73
N THR A 33 -38.31 27.88 -9.53
CA THR A 33 -37.38 27.83 -8.41
C THR A 33 -37.12 26.40 -7.94
N VAL A 34 -38.17 25.58 -7.88
CA VAL A 34 -38.05 24.15 -7.54
C VAL A 34 -37.21 23.42 -8.60
N THR A 35 -37.45 23.66 -9.89
CA THR A 35 -36.67 23.07 -10.99
C THR A 35 -35.20 23.46 -10.91
N ASN A 36 -34.89 24.74 -10.67
CA ASN A 36 -33.51 25.22 -10.52
C ASN A 36 -32.77 24.54 -9.35
N ILE A 37 -33.45 24.37 -8.20
CA ILE A 37 -32.91 23.65 -7.04
C ILE A 37 -32.64 22.18 -7.39
N VAL A 38 -33.56 21.50 -8.09
CA VAL A 38 -33.38 20.11 -8.50
C VAL A 38 -32.20 19.97 -9.46
N ILE A 39 -32.07 20.85 -10.45
CA ILE A 39 -30.94 20.86 -11.39
C ILE A 39 -29.62 21.10 -10.66
N ALA A 40 -29.60 22.06 -9.73
CA ALA A 40 -28.46 22.36 -8.88
C ALA A 40 -28.00 21.11 -8.09
N LEU A 41 -28.92 20.45 -7.39
CA LEU A 41 -28.62 19.24 -6.62
C LEU A 41 -28.14 18.09 -7.51
N ALA A 42 -28.78 17.87 -8.66
CA ALA A 42 -28.37 16.85 -9.62
C ALA A 42 -26.94 17.11 -10.13
N THR A 43 -26.59 18.37 -10.37
CA THR A 43 -25.25 18.76 -10.84
C THR A 43 -24.20 18.53 -9.74
N VAL A 44 -24.49 18.87 -8.49
CA VAL A 44 -23.58 18.59 -7.35
C VAL A 44 -23.33 17.09 -7.21
N VAL A 45 -24.38 16.28 -7.25
CA VAL A 45 -24.26 14.81 -7.17
C VAL A 45 -23.45 14.27 -8.33
N ALA A 46 -23.71 14.73 -9.56
CA ALA A 46 -22.95 14.32 -10.74
C ALA A 46 -21.45 14.67 -10.64
N VAL A 47 -21.12 15.87 -10.15
CA VAL A 47 -19.73 16.29 -9.91
C VAL A 47 -19.07 15.42 -8.84
N ALA A 48 -19.78 15.14 -7.75
CA ALA A 48 -19.28 14.27 -6.68
C ALA A 48 -18.97 12.85 -7.18
N ILE A 49 -19.89 12.25 -7.95
CA ILE A 49 -19.71 10.93 -8.56
C ILE A 49 -18.51 10.94 -9.52
N ASN A 50 -18.43 11.94 -10.39
CA ASN A 50 -17.33 12.04 -11.37
C ASN A 50 -15.98 12.19 -10.66
N TYR A 51 -15.91 13.04 -9.63
CA TYR A 51 -14.69 13.19 -8.83
C TYR A 51 -14.27 11.88 -8.17
N LEU A 52 -15.21 11.16 -7.54
CA LEU A 52 -14.95 9.85 -6.94
C LEU A 52 -14.51 8.82 -7.99
N SER A 53 -15.14 8.82 -9.17
CA SER A 53 -14.80 7.94 -10.28
C SER A 53 -13.39 8.18 -10.81
N ILE A 54 -13.01 9.44 -11.06
CA ILE A 54 -11.66 9.80 -11.51
C ILE A 54 -10.62 9.41 -10.46
N LYS A 55 -10.91 9.65 -9.17
CA LYS A 55 -10.02 9.27 -8.07
C LYS A 55 -9.83 7.75 -8.03
N SER A 56 -10.92 6.98 -8.06
CA SER A 56 -10.88 5.52 -8.07
C SER A 56 -10.14 4.98 -9.29
N GLN A 57 -10.36 5.53 -10.48
CA GLN A 57 -9.67 5.10 -11.69
C GLN A 57 -8.14 5.36 -11.62
N LYS A 58 -7.70 6.47 -11.01
CA LYS A 58 -6.28 6.73 -10.79
C LYS A 58 -5.65 5.73 -9.83
N GLU A 59 -6.34 5.43 -8.73
CA GLU A 59 -5.87 4.44 -7.75
C GLU A 59 -5.83 3.03 -8.37
N ASN A 60 -6.87 2.64 -9.12
CA ASN A 60 -6.91 1.35 -9.80
C ASN A 60 -5.81 1.22 -10.89
N ARG A 61 -5.55 2.27 -11.66
CA ARG A 61 -4.42 2.26 -12.62
C ARG A 61 -3.06 2.10 -11.93
N ARG A 62 -2.85 2.75 -10.78
CA ARG A 62 -1.63 2.57 -9.99
C ARG A 62 -1.52 1.15 -9.46
N TRP A 63 -2.63 0.57 -9.03
CA TRP A 63 -2.67 -0.83 -8.62
C TRP A 63 -2.31 -1.77 -9.78
N GLU A 64 -3.00 -1.68 -10.92
CA GLU A 64 -2.77 -2.57 -12.06
C GLU A 64 -1.31 -2.56 -12.54
N VAL A 65 -0.64 -1.40 -12.54
CA VAL A 65 0.77 -1.31 -12.94
C VAL A 65 1.72 -1.95 -11.91
N ASN A 66 1.42 -1.82 -10.62
CA ASN A 66 2.31 -2.28 -9.55
C ASN A 66 1.96 -3.69 -9.04
N LYS A 67 0.80 -4.24 -9.40
CA LYS A 67 0.25 -5.48 -8.86
C LYS A 67 1.22 -6.65 -9.01
N ASP A 68 1.69 -6.90 -10.22
CA ASP A 68 2.52 -8.07 -10.51
C ASP A 68 3.84 -8.05 -9.73
N VAL A 69 4.45 -6.87 -9.62
CA VAL A 69 5.71 -6.73 -8.90
C VAL A 69 5.50 -6.84 -7.38
N LEU A 70 4.45 -6.24 -6.84
CA LEU A 70 4.13 -6.33 -5.41
C LEU A 70 3.74 -7.75 -5.00
N ILE A 71 3.00 -8.48 -5.84
CA ILE A 71 2.69 -9.88 -5.61
C ILE A 71 3.97 -10.72 -5.63
N LYS A 72 4.85 -10.54 -6.62
CA LYS A 72 6.13 -11.28 -6.69
C LYS A 72 7.00 -11.05 -5.45
N VAL A 73 7.15 -9.79 -5.01
CA VAL A 73 7.89 -9.47 -3.77
C VAL A 73 7.21 -10.11 -2.56
N SER A 74 5.88 -10.00 -2.44
CA SER A 74 5.15 -10.58 -1.30
C SER A 74 5.23 -12.11 -1.28
N THR A 75 5.12 -12.78 -2.42
CA THR A 75 5.22 -14.25 -2.48
C THR A 75 6.63 -14.72 -2.16
N THR A 76 7.65 -14.11 -2.75
CA THR A 76 9.04 -14.48 -2.46
C THR A 76 9.45 -14.15 -1.03
N LEU A 77 8.93 -13.06 -0.44
CA LEU A 77 9.11 -12.78 0.99
C LEU A 77 8.46 -13.84 1.86
N SER A 78 7.27 -14.33 1.49
CA SER A 78 6.59 -15.40 2.23
C SER A 78 7.39 -16.70 2.19
N ASP A 79 7.94 -17.04 1.02
CA ASP A 79 8.81 -18.20 0.87
C ASP A 79 10.09 -18.04 1.70
N LEU A 80 10.70 -16.85 1.67
CA LEU A 80 11.87 -16.53 2.48
C LEU A 80 11.57 -16.64 3.98
N MET A 81 10.46 -16.08 4.46
CA MET A 81 10.01 -16.20 5.86
C MET A 81 9.83 -17.66 6.27
N SER A 82 9.21 -18.49 5.42
CA SER A 82 9.05 -19.92 5.72
C SER A 82 10.39 -20.62 5.90
N GLN A 83 11.40 -20.26 5.10
CA GLN A 83 12.75 -20.80 5.25
C GLN A 83 13.45 -20.25 6.49
N THR A 84 13.41 -18.94 6.72
CA THR A 84 14.04 -18.31 7.89
C THR A 84 13.44 -18.86 9.19
N GLY A 85 12.13 -19.11 9.24
CA GLY A 85 11.48 -19.76 10.38
C GLY A 85 12.03 -21.17 10.64
N LYS A 86 12.13 -22.01 9.61
CA LYS A 86 12.72 -23.36 9.73
C LYS A 86 14.18 -23.32 10.16
N LEU A 87 14.97 -22.39 9.62
CA LEU A 87 16.36 -22.20 10.01
C LEU A 87 16.50 -21.75 11.47
N SER A 88 15.59 -20.90 11.94
CA SER A 88 15.50 -20.49 13.35
C SER A 88 15.17 -21.69 14.25
N ASP A 89 14.17 -22.49 13.89
CA ASP A 89 13.77 -23.69 14.65
C ASP A 89 14.91 -24.72 14.74
N ASN A 90 15.64 -24.92 13.65
CA ASN A 90 16.80 -25.80 13.61
C ASN A 90 17.94 -25.26 14.49
N ALA A 91 18.28 -23.98 14.36
CA ALA A 91 19.28 -23.33 15.19
C ALA A 91 18.94 -23.41 16.69
N PHE A 92 17.66 -23.25 17.03
CA PHE A 92 17.19 -23.42 18.40
C PHE A 92 17.33 -24.87 18.88
N SER A 93 16.94 -25.85 18.05
CA SER A 93 17.06 -27.28 18.36
C SER A 93 18.51 -27.70 18.60
N ASP A 94 19.43 -27.19 17.78
CA ASP A 94 20.88 -27.41 17.93
C ASP A 94 21.39 -26.87 19.27
N ILE A 95 20.96 -25.67 19.69
CA ILE A 95 21.31 -25.09 20.99
C ILE A 95 20.77 -25.94 22.15
N GLN A 96 19.59 -26.54 21.99
CA GLN A 96 18.97 -27.41 23.01
C GLN A 96 19.49 -28.86 22.97
N GLY A 97 20.36 -29.21 22.01
CA GLY A 97 20.85 -30.58 21.83
C GLY A 97 19.78 -31.57 21.38
N ILE A 98 18.70 -31.07 20.76
CA ILE A 98 17.61 -31.90 20.22
C ILE A 98 18.03 -32.34 18.82
N PRO A 99 18.15 -33.66 18.54
CA PRO A 99 18.53 -34.13 17.22
C PRO A 99 17.46 -33.77 16.18
N GLU A 100 17.90 -33.18 15.05
CA GLU A 100 17.01 -32.88 13.93
C GLU A 100 16.35 -34.17 13.39
N GLU A 101 15.01 -34.23 13.40
CA GLU A 101 14.28 -35.35 12.79
C GLU A 101 14.44 -35.35 11.26
N HIS A 102 14.57 -34.18 10.64
CA HIS A 102 14.71 -33.99 9.20
C HIS A 102 15.68 -32.84 8.90
N LYS A 103 16.76 -33.12 8.16
CA LYS A 103 17.67 -32.06 7.66
C LYS A 103 16.92 -31.16 6.69
N PHE A 104 16.65 -29.93 7.12
CA PHE A 104 16.15 -28.89 6.22
C PHE A 104 17.32 -28.36 5.37
N SER A 105 17.18 -28.40 4.04
CA SER A 105 18.12 -27.76 3.13
C SER A 105 17.50 -26.47 2.61
N PRO A 106 18.04 -25.29 2.95
CA PRO A 106 17.54 -24.04 2.40
C PRO A 106 17.76 -23.98 0.88
N ASP A 107 16.80 -23.39 0.17
CA ASP A 107 16.98 -22.98 -1.22
C ASP A 107 17.64 -21.59 -1.24
N ASN A 108 18.96 -21.60 -1.44
CA ASN A 108 19.79 -20.40 -1.53
C ASN A 108 19.35 -19.44 -2.65
N SER A 109 18.55 -19.89 -3.63
CA SER A 109 18.06 -19.03 -4.70
C SER A 109 16.92 -18.12 -4.26
N ILE A 110 16.24 -18.40 -3.14
CA ILE A 110 15.07 -17.61 -2.72
C ILE A 110 15.50 -16.23 -2.20
N TYR A 111 16.58 -16.15 -1.42
CA TYR A 111 17.10 -14.86 -0.95
C TYR A 111 17.53 -13.97 -2.12
N SER A 112 18.31 -14.51 -3.07
CA SER A 112 18.76 -13.73 -4.24
C SER A 112 17.62 -13.30 -5.16
N LYS A 113 16.60 -14.16 -5.36
CA LYS A 113 15.38 -13.79 -6.09
C LYS A 113 14.62 -12.68 -5.38
N PHE A 114 14.47 -12.79 -4.06
CA PHE A 114 13.78 -11.78 -3.26
C PHE A 114 14.52 -10.44 -3.33
N GLU A 115 15.84 -10.42 -3.16
CA GLU A 115 16.65 -9.22 -3.27
C GLU A 115 16.55 -8.57 -4.66
N GLN A 116 16.63 -9.38 -5.72
CA GLN A 116 16.46 -8.92 -7.09
C GLN A 116 15.08 -8.29 -7.32
N TYR A 117 14.00 -8.92 -6.84
CA TYR A 117 12.66 -8.37 -6.95
C TYR A 117 12.48 -7.10 -6.13
N LEU A 118 13.05 -7.05 -4.93
CA LEU A 118 13.03 -5.88 -4.07
C LEU A 118 13.73 -4.68 -4.75
N GLU A 119 14.92 -4.91 -5.32
CA GLU A 119 15.69 -3.88 -6.03
C GLU A 119 14.98 -3.42 -7.31
N HIS A 120 14.44 -4.34 -8.11
CA HIS A 120 13.67 -4.01 -9.30
C HIS A 120 12.41 -3.20 -8.95
N THR A 121 11.75 -3.52 -7.84
CA THR A 121 10.58 -2.80 -7.34
C THR A 121 10.93 -1.35 -7.00
N VAL A 122 12.02 -1.14 -6.27
CA VAL A 122 12.45 0.22 -5.90
C VAL A 122 12.94 1.00 -7.11
N SER A 123 13.79 0.41 -7.95
CA SER A 123 14.40 1.12 -9.08
C SER A 123 13.41 1.48 -10.19
N ALA A 124 12.54 0.55 -10.59
CA ALA A 124 11.62 0.75 -11.71
C ALA A 124 10.25 1.32 -11.29
N TYR A 125 9.77 1.00 -10.09
CA TYR A 125 8.40 1.31 -9.67
C TYR A 125 8.31 2.33 -8.53
N ALA A 126 9.42 2.79 -7.91
CA ALA A 126 9.35 3.79 -6.84
C ALA A 126 8.48 5.03 -7.16
N PRO A 127 8.51 5.63 -8.37
CA PRO A 127 7.65 6.78 -8.67
C PRO A 127 6.14 6.48 -8.60
N LEU A 128 5.76 5.20 -8.71
CA LEU A 128 4.38 4.73 -8.77
C LEU A 128 3.92 4.06 -7.48
N LEU A 129 4.84 3.68 -6.60
CA LEU A 129 4.56 3.06 -5.30
C LEU A 129 4.16 4.09 -4.25
N SER A 130 3.46 3.63 -3.22
CA SER A 130 3.23 4.47 -2.04
C SER A 130 4.55 4.71 -1.31
N ARG A 131 4.65 5.90 -0.69
CA ARG A 131 5.77 6.24 0.18
C ARG A 131 5.96 5.22 1.31
N ASP A 132 4.86 4.68 1.83
CA ASP A 132 4.86 3.67 2.90
C ASP A 132 5.60 2.39 2.48
N ILE A 133 5.41 1.92 1.24
CA ILE A 133 6.12 0.74 0.72
C ILE A 133 7.61 1.03 0.59
N ILE A 134 7.98 2.18 0.03
CA ILE A 134 9.39 2.56 -0.16
C ILE A 134 10.11 2.62 1.19
N VAL A 135 9.51 3.31 2.16
CA VAL A 135 10.07 3.42 3.52
C VAL A 135 10.19 2.07 4.19
N ALA A 136 9.21 1.17 4.04
CA ALA A 136 9.29 -0.18 4.59
C ALA A 136 10.40 -1.01 3.95
N ILE A 137 10.59 -0.92 2.64
CA ILE A 137 11.68 -1.59 1.93
C ILE A 137 13.04 -1.05 2.40
N GLU A 138 13.22 0.27 2.47
CA GLU A 138 14.46 0.88 2.97
C GLU A 138 14.76 0.47 4.42
N LYS A 139 13.73 0.45 5.26
CA LYS A 139 13.84 -0.02 6.65
C LYS A 139 14.29 -1.48 6.71
N TYR A 140 13.68 -2.34 5.90
CA TYR A 140 14.08 -3.75 5.80
C TYR A 140 15.54 -3.90 5.36
N LYS A 141 15.96 -3.23 4.28
CA LYS A 141 17.36 -3.29 3.80
C LYS A 141 18.35 -2.86 4.88
N LYS A 142 18.01 -1.82 5.64
CA LYS A 142 18.84 -1.36 6.76
C LYS A 142 18.89 -2.40 7.89
N ALA A 143 17.76 -3.01 8.24
CA ALA A 143 17.71 -4.06 9.25
C ALA A 143 18.53 -5.29 8.82
N ASP A 144 18.37 -5.75 7.58
CA ASP A 144 19.09 -6.89 7.00
C ASP A 144 20.62 -6.68 7.02
N SER A 145 21.06 -5.48 6.64
CA SER A 145 22.48 -5.09 6.71
C SER A 145 23.00 -5.04 8.15
N ASN A 146 22.19 -4.55 9.09
CA ASN A 146 22.58 -4.48 10.50
C ASN A 146 22.68 -5.89 11.13
N ILE A 147 21.74 -6.78 10.80
CA ILE A 147 21.74 -8.17 11.27
C ILE A 147 22.96 -8.90 10.74
N SER A 148 23.25 -8.77 9.45
CA SER A 148 24.44 -9.34 8.84
C SER A 148 25.72 -8.81 9.50
N HIS A 149 25.77 -7.52 9.82
CA HIS A 149 26.90 -6.95 10.53
C HIS A 149 27.04 -7.51 11.95
N ALA A 150 25.96 -7.55 12.73
CA ALA A 150 25.93 -8.07 14.10
C ALA A 150 26.36 -9.54 14.17
N TYR A 151 25.93 -10.36 13.21
CA TYR A 151 26.38 -11.75 13.09
C TYR A 151 27.88 -11.84 12.78
N ASN A 152 28.39 -11.03 11.85
CA ASN A 152 29.79 -11.06 11.45
C ASN A 152 30.77 -10.60 12.54
N ILE A 153 30.29 -9.84 13.53
CA ILE A 153 31.10 -9.39 14.68
C ILE A 153 30.82 -10.20 15.95
N ASP A 154 30.14 -11.36 15.81
CA ASP A 154 29.74 -12.24 16.92
C ASP A 154 28.87 -11.56 18.00
N GLU A 155 28.17 -10.47 17.66
CA GLU A 155 27.16 -9.84 18.53
C GLU A 155 25.87 -10.67 18.55
N PHE A 156 25.52 -11.28 17.40
CA PHE A 156 24.41 -12.23 17.28
C PHE A 156 24.91 -13.65 17.10
N ASP A 157 24.35 -14.57 17.87
CA ASP A 157 24.40 -15.99 17.51
C ASP A 157 23.52 -16.28 16.27
N ILE A 158 23.67 -17.48 15.71
CA ILE A 158 22.95 -17.86 14.48
C ILE A 158 21.42 -17.87 14.68
N PHE A 159 20.94 -18.25 15.86
CA PHE A 159 19.51 -18.25 16.17
C PHE A 159 18.98 -16.81 16.27
N GLN A 160 19.67 -15.93 16.99
CA GLN A 160 19.37 -14.52 17.10
C GLN A 160 19.36 -13.82 15.74
N ALA A 161 20.30 -14.17 14.85
CA ALA A 161 20.33 -13.65 13.50
C ALA A 161 19.10 -14.07 12.69
N TYR A 162 18.67 -15.34 12.80
CA TYR A 162 17.44 -15.82 12.14
C TYR A 162 16.17 -15.22 12.74
N ASP A 163 16.06 -15.12 14.07
CA ASP A 163 14.92 -14.51 14.75
C ASP A 163 14.77 -13.02 14.36
N ALA A 164 15.87 -12.27 14.39
CA ALA A 164 15.89 -10.87 13.96
C ALA A 164 15.55 -10.72 12.47
N SER A 165 16.06 -11.61 11.61
CA SER A 165 15.73 -11.62 10.18
C SER A 165 14.25 -11.89 9.96
N TYR A 166 13.68 -12.87 10.66
CA TYR A 166 12.26 -13.19 10.59
C TYR A 166 11.40 -12.01 11.03
N ALA A 167 11.75 -11.33 12.12
CA ALA A 167 11.04 -10.15 12.59
C ALA A 167 11.08 -9.00 11.56
N ALA A 168 12.24 -8.75 10.93
CA ALA A 168 12.37 -7.73 9.88
C ALA A 168 11.53 -8.07 8.63
N GLN A 169 11.52 -9.34 8.22
CA GLN A 169 10.70 -9.84 7.13
C GLN A 169 9.20 -9.72 7.44
N GLU A 170 8.79 -10.05 8.67
CA GLU A 170 7.41 -9.94 9.12
C GLU A 170 6.91 -8.49 9.08
N GLU A 171 7.74 -7.53 9.50
CA GLU A 171 7.39 -6.11 9.43
C GLU A 171 7.17 -5.62 7.98
N LEU A 172 8.06 -6.02 7.07
CA LEU A 172 7.91 -5.72 5.64
C LEU A 172 6.63 -6.36 5.08
N MET A 173 6.40 -7.63 5.39
CA MET A 173 5.22 -8.38 4.95
C MET A 173 3.91 -7.73 5.43
N LYS A 174 3.86 -7.27 6.69
CA LYS A 174 2.70 -6.53 7.24
C LYS A 174 2.41 -5.27 6.42
N THR A 175 3.44 -4.51 6.05
CA THR A 175 3.27 -3.27 5.27
C THR A 175 2.87 -3.52 3.82
N LEU A 176 3.48 -4.53 3.19
CA LEU A 176 3.10 -4.97 1.84
C LEU A 176 1.66 -5.45 1.80
N ASN A 177 1.25 -6.32 2.73
CA ASN A 177 -0.12 -6.83 2.81
C ASN A 177 -1.14 -5.72 3.07
N LYS A 178 -0.84 -4.76 3.95
CA LYS A 178 -1.71 -3.60 4.19
C LYS A 178 -1.89 -2.79 2.91
N SER A 179 -0.82 -2.57 2.16
CA SER A 179 -0.87 -1.81 0.91
C SER A 179 -1.62 -2.58 -0.17
N ILE A 180 -1.36 -3.87 -0.33
CA ILE A 180 -2.05 -4.76 -1.27
C ILE A 180 -3.55 -4.79 -0.98
N LYS A 181 -3.98 -4.98 0.27
CA LYS A 181 -5.41 -4.95 0.67
C LYS A 181 -6.06 -3.62 0.31
N LYS A 182 -5.41 -2.51 0.65
CA LYS A 182 -5.89 -1.16 0.32
C LYS A 182 -6.11 -0.97 -1.19
N TYR A 183 -5.20 -1.49 -2.02
CA TYR A 183 -5.30 -1.38 -3.47
C TYR A 183 -6.28 -2.36 -4.10
N ALA A 184 -6.41 -3.56 -3.54
CA ALA A 184 -7.36 -4.58 -3.98
C ALA A 184 -8.82 -4.25 -3.59
N ALA A 185 -9.06 -3.18 -2.84
CA ALA A 185 -10.36 -2.77 -2.32
C ALA A 185 -11.06 -3.89 -1.50
N ILE A 186 -10.26 -4.67 -0.76
CA ILE A 186 -10.70 -5.66 0.24
C ILE A 186 -10.55 -5.07 1.64
#